data_AF-A0A351F955-F1
#
_entry.id   AF-A0A351F955-F1
#
_cell.length_a   1.000
_cell.length_b   1.000
_cell.length_c   1.000
_cell.angle_alpha   90.00
_cell.angle_beta   90.00
_cell.angle_gamma   90.00
#
_symmetry.space_group_name_H-M   'P 1'
#
loop_
_entity.id
_entity.type
_entity.pdbx_description
1 polymer ?
#
loop_
_entity_poly.entity_id
_entity_poly.type
_entity_poly.pdbx_seq_one_letter_code
_entity_poly.pdbx_strand_id
1 'polypeptide(L)'
;ETHRSECDCGYKLESTKHNIELKDGKYTCKDCGYVVPDFNAVTADGATLTKTLRADMTTKYLVATVSYPNAAKPNKEGKYFVYWYDRASGEIVSAFTTYSFFLTKEVDIIPVFATQKDYYTERAKATTVLRMVGCKQNEDKSYSILAERSISSSAGSINSHGMIYTTDASLVDSLDWEHRDVDGVKLLTAQRTSTVRTGLYEAKITGAESGVVYARPYIVLVNADGTTKTMYGNVVTYNLTNTQSAESDVLSTSSYDLSDISAEEPITPTEPTEKNPLEKIADLFARLVEIIKTILSFFGLTGVAR
;
A
#
# COMPACT_ATOMS: atom_id res chain seq x y z
N GLU A 1 21.29 -11.21 12.33
CA GLU A 1 22.56 -11.84 12.73
C GLU A 1 23.67 -11.15 11.93
N THR A 2 24.65 -10.53 12.58
CA THR A 2 25.74 -9.83 11.88
C THR A 2 26.68 -10.81 11.18
N HIS A 3 27.13 -10.48 9.97
CA HIS A 3 28.16 -11.26 9.29
C HIS A 3 29.48 -11.06 10.02
N ARG A 4 30.09 -12.15 10.53
CA ARG A 4 31.49 -12.15 10.95
C ARG A 4 32.35 -12.66 9.81
N SER A 5 32.90 -11.74 9.03
CA SER A 5 34.08 -12.03 8.21
C SER A 5 35.30 -11.51 8.97
N GLU A 6 36.11 -12.42 9.53
CA GLU A 6 37.41 -12.07 10.10
C GLU A 6 38.43 -11.89 8.98
N CYS A 7 39.08 -10.73 8.96
CA CYS A 7 40.30 -10.49 8.18
C CYS A 7 41.48 -11.24 8.82
N ASP A 8 42.42 -11.75 8.02
CA ASP A 8 43.70 -12.33 8.51
C ASP A 8 44.51 -11.38 9.44
N CYS A 9 44.15 -10.09 9.44
CA CYS A 9 44.71 -9.03 10.27
C CYS A 9 44.04 -8.86 11.65
N GLY A 10 43.01 -9.66 11.99
CA GLY A 10 42.27 -9.58 13.26
C GLY A 10 41.33 -8.37 13.38
N TYR A 11 41.20 -7.55 12.33
CA TYR A 11 40.27 -6.42 12.30
C TYR A 11 38.85 -6.92 11.98
N LYS A 12 37.88 -6.54 12.82
CA LYS A 12 36.47 -6.96 12.70
C LYS A 12 35.69 -5.91 11.91
N LEU A 13 35.27 -6.24 10.69
CA LEU A 13 34.27 -5.46 9.96
C LEU A 13 32.88 -6.01 10.27
N GLU A 14 32.07 -5.26 11.02
CA GLU A 14 30.64 -5.53 11.15
C GLU A 14 29.95 -5.13 9.84
N SER A 15 29.75 -6.09 8.93
CA SER A 15 28.84 -5.88 7.81
C SER A 15 27.43 -6.27 8.22
N THR A 16 26.53 -5.30 8.27
CA THR A 16 25.09 -5.46 8.52
C THR A 16 24.32 -5.88 7.26
N LYS A 17 24.98 -6.06 6.11
CA LYS A 17 24.34 -6.40 4.85
C LYS A 17 24.37 -7.90 4.60
N HIS A 18 23.20 -8.53 4.63
CA HIS A 18 23.04 -9.91 4.20
C HIS A 18 23.13 -10.04 2.67
N ASN A 19 23.88 -11.02 2.18
CA ASN A 19 23.90 -11.39 0.76
C ASN A 19 22.80 -12.44 0.50
N ILE A 20 21.62 -12.01 0.05
CA ILE A 20 20.43 -12.86 -0.08
C ILE A 20 20.30 -13.45 -1.48
N GLU A 21 19.99 -14.75 -1.56
CA GLU A 21 19.58 -15.45 -2.77
C GLU A 21 18.27 -16.21 -2.58
N LEU A 22 17.63 -16.57 -3.70
CA LEU A 22 16.52 -17.51 -3.68
C LEU A 22 17.08 -18.94 -3.71
N LYS A 23 16.90 -19.68 -2.63
CA LYS A 23 17.32 -21.08 -2.47
C LYS A 23 16.15 -21.91 -1.95
N ASP A 24 15.83 -23.00 -2.64
CA ASP A 24 14.72 -23.90 -2.26
C ASP A 24 13.37 -23.18 -2.04
N GLY A 25 13.10 -22.17 -2.88
CA GLY A 25 11.88 -21.36 -2.79
C GLY A 25 11.84 -20.34 -1.64
N LYS A 26 12.93 -20.18 -0.89
CA LYS A 26 13.06 -19.23 0.22
C LYS A 26 14.20 -18.25 0.00
N TYR A 27 14.00 -16.99 0.37
CA TYR A 27 15.05 -15.99 0.34
C TYR A 27 15.98 -16.18 1.53
N THR A 28 17.22 -16.62 1.28
CA THR A 28 18.18 -17.02 2.30
C THR A 28 19.52 -16.32 2.10
N CYS A 29 20.20 -15.96 3.18
CA CYS A 29 21.54 -15.40 3.14
C CYS A 29 22.59 -16.48 2.85
N LYS A 30 23.44 -16.25 1.84
CA LYS A 30 24.52 -17.18 1.46
C LYS A 30 25.55 -17.40 2.56
N ASP A 31 25.85 -16.35 3.33
CA ASP A 31 27.01 -16.35 4.22
C ASP A 31 26.69 -16.82 5.64
N CYS A 32 25.45 -16.62 6.11
CA CYS A 32 25.03 -17.01 7.47
C CYS A 32 23.79 -17.90 7.54
N GLY A 33 23.09 -18.14 6.43
CA GLY A 33 21.89 -18.97 6.42
C GLY A 33 20.62 -18.27 6.95
N TYR A 34 20.68 -16.97 7.26
CA TYR A 34 19.50 -16.18 7.64
C TYR A 34 18.40 -16.29 6.58
N VAL A 35 17.20 -16.71 6.97
CA VAL A 35 16.04 -16.81 6.08
C VAL A 35 15.16 -15.58 6.28
N VAL A 36 14.89 -14.84 5.19
CA VAL A 36 13.95 -13.72 5.22
C VAL A 36 12.57 -14.29 5.57
N PRO A 37 11.89 -13.77 6.61
CA PRO A 37 10.55 -14.21 6.95
C PRO A 37 9.61 -14.07 5.74
N ASP A 38 9.05 -15.20 5.29
CA ASP A 38 7.98 -15.24 4.30
C ASP A 38 6.66 -15.58 5.01
N PHE A 39 5.65 -14.74 4.82
CA PHE A 39 4.32 -14.98 5.34
C PHE A 39 3.58 -15.88 4.33
N ASN A 40 3.20 -17.07 4.80
CA ASN A 40 2.75 -18.16 3.94
C ASN A 40 1.41 -17.88 3.24
N ALA A 41 0.55 -17.01 3.78
CA ALA A 41 -0.73 -16.63 3.18
C ALA A 41 -0.72 -15.17 2.71
N VAL A 42 -0.57 -15.00 1.40
CA VAL A 42 -1.03 -13.80 0.68
C VAL A 42 -1.97 -14.31 -0.40
N THR A 43 -3.26 -14.08 -0.23
CA THR A 43 -4.28 -14.41 -1.24
C THR A 43 -4.71 -13.13 -1.95
N ALA A 44 -4.98 -13.26 -3.25
CA ALA A 44 -5.38 -12.14 -4.11
C ALA A 44 -6.46 -12.60 -5.11
N ASP A 45 -7.72 -12.32 -4.79
CA ASP A 45 -8.86 -12.78 -5.59
C ASP A 45 -8.97 -12.02 -6.92
N GLY A 46 -8.95 -12.74 -8.05
CA GLY A 46 -9.12 -12.14 -9.38
C GLY A 46 -8.03 -11.14 -9.78
N ALA A 47 -6.87 -11.19 -9.11
CA ALA A 47 -5.76 -10.27 -9.26
C ALA A 47 -4.44 -11.01 -9.52
N THR A 48 -3.45 -10.30 -10.01
CA THR A 48 -2.08 -10.80 -10.12
C THR A 48 -1.34 -10.51 -8.82
N LEU A 49 -0.69 -11.53 -8.26
CA LEU A 49 0.15 -11.42 -7.07
C LEU A 49 1.59 -11.77 -7.41
N THR A 50 2.53 -10.90 -7.03
CA THR A 50 3.97 -11.17 -7.10
C THR A 50 4.62 -10.89 -5.74
N LYS A 51 5.60 -11.72 -5.38
CA LYS A 51 6.46 -11.52 -4.21
C LYS A 51 7.90 -11.32 -4.70
N THR A 52 8.55 -10.24 -4.28
CA THR A 52 9.93 -9.93 -4.68
C THR A 52 10.74 -9.41 -3.50
N LEU A 53 12.05 -9.67 -3.53
CA LEU A 53 13.02 -9.01 -2.66
C LEU A 53 13.58 -7.80 -3.41
N ARG A 54 13.46 -6.60 -2.84
CA ARG A 54 14.00 -5.37 -3.45
C ARG A 54 15.45 -5.17 -2.99
N ALA A 55 16.37 -5.02 -3.94
CA ALA A 55 17.81 -5.04 -3.70
C ALA A 55 18.33 -3.84 -2.87
N ASP A 56 17.71 -2.69 -2.99
CA ASP A 56 17.96 -1.48 -2.20
C ASP A 56 17.42 -1.58 -0.76
N MET A 57 16.44 -2.45 -0.51
CA MET A 57 15.80 -2.62 0.80
C MET A 57 16.46 -3.67 1.70
N THR A 58 17.66 -4.12 1.30
CA THR A 58 18.68 -4.81 2.11
C THR A 58 18.16 -5.66 3.28
N THR A 59 17.27 -6.60 2.96
CA THR A 59 17.14 -7.93 3.61
C THR A 59 16.19 -8.10 4.80
N LYS A 60 15.37 -7.09 5.13
CA LYS A 60 14.46 -7.19 6.29
C LYS A 60 13.11 -7.85 6.02
N TYR A 61 12.50 -7.58 4.85
CA TYR A 61 11.15 -8.03 4.52
C TYR A 61 11.03 -8.26 3.02
N LEU A 62 10.12 -9.17 2.63
CA LEU A 62 9.66 -9.28 1.25
C LEU A 62 8.66 -8.17 0.91
N VAL A 63 8.62 -7.80 -0.37
CA VAL A 63 7.55 -6.95 -0.92
C VAL A 63 6.55 -7.85 -1.62
N ALA A 64 5.28 -7.72 -1.25
CA ALA A 64 4.18 -8.23 -2.05
C ALA A 64 3.64 -7.10 -2.93
N THR A 65 3.28 -7.45 -4.15
CA THR A 65 2.59 -6.55 -5.08
C THR A 65 1.33 -7.23 -5.59
N VAL A 66 0.19 -6.58 -5.41
CA VAL A 66 -1.09 -6.99 -5.99
C VAL A 66 -1.47 -6.01 -7.09
N SER A 67 -1.92 -6.53 -8.22
CA SER A 67 -2.37 -5.74 -9.36
C SER A 67 -3.70 -6.25 -9.87
N TYR A 68 -4.67 -5.35 -10.02
CA TYR A 68 -5.94 -5.69 -10.64
C TYR A 68 -5.83 -5.46 -12.16
N PRO A 69 -5.96 -6.51 -12.99
CA PRO A 69 -5.83 -6.36 -14.43
C PRO A 69 -7.01 -5.56 -15.01
N ASN A 70 -6.72 -4.67 -15.97
CA ASN A 70 -7.73 -3.85 -16.65
C ASN A 70 -8.58 -2.96 -15.72
N ALA A 71 -7.99 -2.43 -14.64
CA ALA A 71 -8.70 -1.61 -13.65
C ALA A 71 -9.41 -0.37 -14.24
N ALA A 72 -8.93 0.14 -15.39
CA ALA A 72 -9.56 1.22 -16.14
C ALA A 72 -10.94 0.86 -16.75
N LYS A 73 -11.34 -0.42 -16.78
CA LYS A 73 -12.61 -0.88 -17.35
C LYS A 73 -13.51 -1.47 -16.26
N PRO A 74 -14.84 -1.37 -16.40
CA PRO A 74 -15.73 -2.09 -15.52
C PRO A 74 -15.51 -3.61 -15.66
N ASN A 75 -15.67 -4.32 -14.56
CA ASN A 75 -15.65 -5.78 -14.53
C ASN A 75 -16.90 -6.36 -15.24
N LYS A 76 -17.04 -7.70 -15.25
CA LYS A 76 -18.17 -8.38 -15.89
C LYS A 76 -19.55 -7.99 -15.33
N GLU A 77 -19.61 -7.38 -14.15
CA GLU A 77 -20.84 -6.89 -13.52
C GLU A 77 -21.09 -5.40 -13.77
N GLY A 78 -20.28 -4.73 -14.60
CA GLY A 78 -20.41 -3.29 -14.85
C GLY A 78 -19.87 -2.40 -13.72
N LYS A 79 -19.03 -2.93 -12.81
CA LYS A 79 -18.49 -2.21 -11.65
C LYS A 79 -17.00 -1.92 -11.80
N TYR A 80 -16.55 -0.79 -11.27
CA TYR A 80 -15.16 -0.31 -11.35
C TYR A 80 -14.39 -0.62 -10.07
N PHE A 81 -13.12 -0.98 -10.19
CA PHE A 81 -12.23 -1.17 -9.05
C PHE A 81 -12.10 0.14 -8.26
N VAL A 82 -12.31 0.09 -6.95
CA VAL A 82 -12.21 1.28 -6.08
C VAL A 82 -11.00 1.23 -5.16
N TYR A 83 -10.76 0.10 -4.49
CA TYR A 83 -9.68 -0.09 -3.55
C TYR A 83 -9.44 -1.57 -3.23
N TRP A 84 -8.32 -1.84 -2.59
CA TRP A 84 -7.97 -3.12 -1.97
C TRP A 84 -8.42 -3.16 -0.51
N TYR A 85 -8.91 -4.31 -0.10
CA TYR A 85 -9.34 -4.60 1.27
C TYR A 85 -8.62 -5.83 1.79
N ASP A 86 -8.10 -5.77 3.01
CA ASP A 86 -7.51 -6.92 3.69
C ASP A 86 -8.57 -7.57 4.57
N ARG A 87 -9.13 -8.70 4.11
CA ARG A 87 -10.19 -9.44 4.83
C ARG A 87 -9.70 -10.00 6.16
N ALA A 88 -8.41 -10.29 6.30
CA ALA A 88 -7.86 -10.82 7.54
C ALA A 88 -7.87 -9.78 8.67
N SER A 89 -7.56 -8.52 8.36
CA SER A 89 -7.60 -7.41 9.34
C SER A 89 -8.92 -6.64 9.35
N GLY A 90 -9.71 -6.75 8.28
CA GLY A 90 -10.94 -5.99 8.11
C GLY A 90 -10.70 -4.54 7.67
N GLU A 91 -9.52 -4.21 7.14
CA GLU A 91 -9.09 -2.84 6.85
C GLU A 91 -8.97 -2.56 5.34
N ILE A 92 -9.28 -1.34 4.93
CA ILE A 92 -8.93 -0.83 3.59
C ILE A 92 -7.42 -0.62 3.55
N VAL A 93 -6.76 -1.05 2.46
CA VAL A 93 -5.29 -1.02 2.38
C VAL A 93 -4.74 -0.04 1.35
N SER A 94 -5.44 0.16 0.23
CA SER A 94 -4.95 1.06 -0.83
C SER A 94 -5.98 1.33 -1.92
N ALA A 95 -5.99 2.56 -2.46
CA ALA A 95 -6.74 2.91 -3.68
C ALA A 95 -5.96 2.63 -4.99
N PHE A 96 -4.69 2.25 -4.90
CA PHE A 96 -3.83 2.04 -6.06
C PHE A 96 -4.24 0.77 -6.80
N THR A 97 -4.24 0.79 -8.12
CA THR A 97 -4.61 -0.37 -8.95
C THR A 97 -3.53 -1.44 -8.92
N THR A 98 -2.27 -1.00 -8.85
CA THR A 98 -1.12 -1.81 -8.44
C THR A 98 -0.65 -1.32 -7.08
N TYR A 99 -0.72 -2.17 -6.07
CA TYR A 99 -0.38 -1.84 -4.70
C TYR A 99 0.74 -2.76 -4.19
N SER A 100 1.85 -2.15 -3.79
CA SER A 100 2.98 -2.83 -3.20
C SER A 100 3.11 -2.50 -1.72
N PHE A 101 3.41 -3.53 -0.92
CA PHE A 101 3.54 -3.41 0.52
C PHE A 101 4.56 -4.39 1.09
N PHE A 102 5.03 -4.10 2.30
CA PHE A 102 5.98 -4.96 3.01
C PHE A 102 5.21 -6.09 3.70
N LEU A 103 5.61 -7.32 3.42
CA LEU A 103 5.05 -8.49 4.08
C LEU A 103 5.58 -8.56 5.51
N THR A 104 4.71 -8.14 6.44
CA THR A 104 4.97 -8.06 7.88
C THR A 104 4.01 -8.92 8.70
N LYS A 105 2.96 -9.43 8.06
CA LYS A 105 1.95 -10.36 8.58
C LYS A 105 1.30 -11.10 7.41
N GLU A 106 0.54 -12.15 7.73
CA GLU A 106 -0.39 -12.77 6.76
C GLU A 106 -1.51 -11.79 6.40
N VAL A 107 -1.93 -11.80 5.14
CA VAL A 107 -2.96 -10.90 4.61
C VAL A 107 -3.86 -11.62 3.60
N ASP A 108 -5.13 -11.22 3.54
CA ASP A 108 -6.09 -11.72 2.53
C ASP A 108 -6.60 -10.53 1.71
N ILE A 109 -5.95 -10.23 0.60
CA ILE A 109 -6.19 -9.01 -0.16
C ILE A 109 -7.23 -9.26 -1.24
N ILE A 110 -8.32 -8.50 -1.20
CA ILE A 110 -9.40 -8.60 -2.19
C ILE A 110 -9.67 -7.26 -2.87
N PRO A 111 -9.99 -7.25 -4.17
CA PRO A 111 -10.41 -6.04 -4.85
C PRO A 111 -11.87 -5.73 -4.49
N VAL A 112 -12.14 -4.46 -4.18
CA VAL A 112 -13.50 -3.96 -3.99
C VAL A 112 -13.91 -3.16 -5.21
N PHE A 113 -15.18 -3.31 -5.61
CA PHE A 113 -15.75 -2.67 -6.78
C PHE A 113 -17.00 -1.86 -6.43
N ALA A 114 -17.21 -0.77 -7.15
CA ALA A 114 -18.40 0.06 -7.03
C ALA A 114 -19.05 0.31 -8.40
N THR A 115 -20.34 0.63 -8.39
CA THR A 115 -21.01 1.12 -9.61
C THR A 115 -20.39 2.46 -10.02
N GLN A 116 -20.62 2.88 -11.27
CA GLN A 116 -20.20 4.22 -11.71
C GLN A 116 -20.74 5.33 -10.80
N LYS A 117 -21.99 5.21 -10.36
CA LYS A 117 -22.66 6.19 -9.49
C LYS A 117 -21.93 6.35 -8.15
N ASP A 118 -21.49 5.25 -7.56
CA ASP A 118 -20.92 5.23 -6.21
C ASP A 118 -19.38 5.30 -6.22
N TYR A 119 -18.76 5.23 -7.40
CA TYR A 119 -17.31 5.10 -7.59
C TYR A 119 -16.49 6.08 -6.74
N TYR A 120 -16.75 7.38 -6.86
CA TYR A 120 -15.96 8.40 -6.16
C TYR A 120 -16.18 8.38 -4.65
N THR A 121 -17.41 8.05 -4.21
CA THR A 121 -17.74 7.95 -2.78
C THR A 121 -17.01 6.77 -2.14
N GLU A 122 -17.01 5.61 -2.80
CA GLU A 122 -16.32 4.42 -2.32
C GLU A 122 -14.80 4.59 -2.39
N ARG A 123 -14.28 5.15 -3.48
CA ARG A 123 -12.83 5.40 -3.63
C ARG A 123 -12.29 6.39 -2.61
N ALA A 124 -13.06 7.40 -2.22
CA ALA A 124 -12.64 8.39 -1.23
C ALA A 124 -12.27 7.77 0.14
N LYS A 125 -12.84 6.60 0.47
CA LYS A 125 -12.50 5.85 1.69
C LYS A 125 -11.05 5.35 1.72
N ALA A 126 -10.42 5.22 0.56
CA ALA A 126 -9.07 4.72 0.38
C ALA A 126 -8.07 5.82 -0.07
N THR A 127 -8.49 7.08 -0.12
CA THR A 127 -7.63 8.21 -0.53
C THR A 127 -6.43 8.37 0.40
N THR A 128 -6.61 8.12 1.69
CA THR A 128 -5.56 8.17 2.71
C THR A 128 -5.68 6.95 3.58
N VAL A 129 -4.78 5.98 3.41
CA VAL A 129 -4.70 4.79 4.26
C VAL A 129 -3.43 4.85 5.09
N LEU A 130 -3.58 4.68 6.40
CA LEU A 130 -2.51 4.60 7.37
C LEU A 130 -2.79 3.46 8.34
N ARG A 131 -1.87 2.53 8.50
CA ARG A 131 -2.10 1.34 9.33
C ARG A 131 -0.86 0.97 10.15
N MET A 132 -1.09 0.54 11.38
CA MET A 132 -0.05 -0.20 12.11
C MET A 132 -0.03 -1.63 11.57
N VAL A 133 1.13 -2.12 11.13
CA VAL A 133 1.23 -3.41 10.43
C VAL A 133 2.08 -4.44 11.17
N GLY A 134 2.80 -4.04 12.21
CA GLY A 134 3.44 -5.00 13.10
C GLY A 134 4.32 -4.37 14.18
N CYS A 135 4.75 -5.24 15.09
CA CYS A 135 5.81 -4.99 16.04
C CYS A 135 6.69 -6.24 16.09
N LYS A 136 8.01 -6.06 16.01
CA LYS A 136 8.97 -7.16 16.16
C LYS A 136 10.02 -6.81 17.19
N GLN A 137 10.50 -7.82 17.89
CA GLN A 137 11.71 -7.70 18.70
C GLN A 137 12.94 -7.81 17.81
N ASN A 138 13.93 -6.96 18.08
CA ASN A 138 15.24 -6.97 17.44
C ASN A 138 16.25 -7.75 18.29
N GLU A 139 17.37 -8.14 17.70
CA GLU A 139 18.43 -8.93 18.36
C GLU A 139 19.04 -8.24 19.59
N ASP A 140 19.12 -6.91 19.56
CA ASP A 140 19.58 -6.08 20.67
C ASP A 140 18.49 -5.84 21.74
N LYS A 141 17.39 -6.61 21.70
CA LYS A 141 16.22 -6.54 22.60
C LYS A 141 15.39 -5.27 22.49
N SER A 142 15.72 -4.36 21.59
CA SER A 142 14.83 -3.27 21.18
C SER A 142 13.64 -3.81 20.38
N TYR A 143 12.69 -2.95 20.06
CA TYR A 143 11.54 -3.29 19.21
C TYR A 143 11.47 -2.38 18.00
N SER A 144 11.02 -2.93 16.88
CA SER A 144 10.61 -2.16 15.71
C SER A 144 9.10 -2.17 15.61
N ILE A 145 8.48 -1.00 15.77
CA ILE A 145 7.07 -0.78 15.43
C ILE A 145 6.96 -0.32 13.98
N LEU A 146 5.97 -0.84 13.27
CA LEU A 146 5.86 -0.73 11.83
C LEU A 146 4.51 -0.10 11.44
N ALA A 147 4.58 0.94 10.63
CA ALA A 147 3.42 1.62 10.08
C ALA A 147 3.49 1.65 8.56
N GLU A 148 2.40 1.30 7.90
CA GLU A 148 2.26 1.36 6.47
C GLU A 148 1.43 2.59 6.07
N ARG A 149 1.72 3.14 4.89
CA ARG A 149 0.91 4.17 4.24
C ARG A 149 0.59 3.84 2.80
N SER A 150 -0.59 4.25 2.36
CA SER A 150 -0.98 4.35 0.95
C SER A 150 -1.80 5.61 0.74
N ILE A 151 -1.22 6.59 0.04
CA ILE A 151 -1.76 7.96 -0.05
C ILE A 151 -1.99 8.31 -1.52
N SER A 152 -3.25 8.31 -1.95
CA SER A 152 -3.60 8.68 -3.32
C SER A 152 -3.11 10.08 -3.67
N SER A 153 -2.71 10.28 -4.92
CA SER A 153 -2.45 11.57 -5.55
C SER A 153 -3.54 12.62 -5.27
N SER A 154 -4.80 12.19 -5.17
CA SER A 154 -5.96 13.04 -4.85
C SER A 154 -5.99 13.57 -3.41
N ALA A 155 -5.20 13.02 -2.48
CA ALA A 155 -5.14 13.45 -1.08
C ALA A 155 -4.42 14.80 -0.88
N GLY A 156 -3.73 15.30 -1.91
CA GLY A 156 -2.89 16.48 -1.84
C GLY A 156 -1.41 16.16 -1.57
N SER A 157 -0.67 17.19 -1.16
CA SER A 157 0.77 17.10 -0.89
C SER A 157 1.05 16.68 0.54
N ILE A 158 2.08 15.88 0.75
CA ILE A 158 2.47 15.39 2.07
C ILE A 158 3.43 16.39 2.71
N ASN A 159 3.03 16.98 3.84
CA ASN A 159 3.88 17.86 4.65
C ASN A 159 4.77 17.05 5.61
N SER A 160 4.17 16.09 6.33
CA SER A 160 4.84 15.26 7.31
C SER A 160 4.09 13.94 7.50
N HIS A 161 4.78 12.89 7.95
CA HIS A 161 4.15 11.63 8.35
C HIS A 161 5.03 10.90 9.37
N GLY A 162 4.43 9.94 10.05
CA GLY A 162 5.14 9.10 11.01
C GLY A 162 4.20 8.38 11.95
N MET A 163 4.61 8.25 13.22
CA MET A 163 3.84 7.60 14.28
C MET A 163 3.77 8.48 15.53
N ILE A 164 2.69 8.34 16.28
CA ILE A 164 2.58 8.84 17.64
C ILE A 164 2.40 7.61 18.53
N TYR A 165 3.17 7.51 19.61
CA TYR A 165 3.03 6.40 20.55
C TYR A 165 3.19 6.83 22.00
N THR A 166 2.71 5.98 22.89
CA THR A 166 2.92 6.05 24.34
C THR A 166 3.06 4.65 24.92
N THR A 167 3.66 4.56 26.10
CA THR A 167 3.75 3.35 26.91
C THR A 167 2.82 3.42 28.13
N ASP A 168 2.12 4.55 28.32
CA ASP A 168 1.15 4.79 29.38
C ASP A 168 -0.28 4.64 28.83
N ALA A 169 -1.03 3.69 29.40
CA ALA A 169 -2.41 3.41 29.00
C ALA A 169 -3.35 4.61 29.19
N SER A 170 -3.05 5.51 30.14
CA SER A 170 -3.86 6.71 30.40
C SER A 170 -3.72 7.79 29.31
N LEU A 171 -2.68 7.70 28.47
CA LEU A 171 -2.38 8.67 27.41
C LEU A 171 -2.81 8.20 26.02
N VAL A 172 -3.51 7.06 25.91
CA VAL A 172 -3.97 6.52 24.62
C VAL A 172 -4.83 7.51 23.84
N ASP A 173 -5.70 8.24 24.54
CA ASP A 173 -6.57 9.25 23.94
C ASP A 173 -5.83 10.54 23.57
N SER A 174 -4.58 10.69 24.01
CA SER A 174 -3.67 11.81 23.67
C SER A 174 -2.76 11.49 22.49
N LEU A 175 -2.96 10.36 21.80
CA LEU A 175 -2.23 10.03 20.57
C LEU A 175 -2.80 10.80 19.38
N ASP A 176 -2.58 12.11 19.36
CA ASP A 176 -2.93 13.02 18.28
C ASP A 176 -1.95 14.20 18.15
N TRP A 177 -2.13 14.99 17.10
CA TRP A 177 -1.23 16.09 16.76
C TRP A 177 -1.30 17.26 17.74
N GLU A 178 -2.44 17.51 18.37
CA GLU A 178 -2.60 18.61 19.33
C GLU A 178 -1.95 18.28 20.67
N HIS A 179 -1.90 16.99 21.03
CA HIS A 179 -1.30 16.49 22.27
C HIS A 179 0.11 15.91 22.09
N ARG A 180 0.75 16.12 20.93
CA ARG A 180 2.10 15.59 20.61
C ARG A 180 3.21 16.03 21.58
N ASP A 181 2.98 17.11 22.33
CA ASP A 181 3.91 17.72 23.28
C ASP A 181 3.56 17.36 24.75
N VAL A 182 2.54 16.52 24.99
CA VAL A 182 2.19 16.00 26.33
C VAL A 182 3.28 15.05 26.81
N ASP A 183 3.67 15.17 28.09
CA ASP A 183 4.67 14.27 28.68
C ASP A 183 4.20 12.81 28.61
N GLY A 184 5.10 11.91 28.24
CA GLY A 184 4.77 10.50 27.97
C GLY A 184 4.17 10.21 26.57
N VAL A 185 3.83 11.23 25.77
CA VAL A 185 3.50 11.07 24.35
C VAL A 185 4.75 11.32 23.49
N LYS A 186 5.00 10.44 22.53
CA LYS A 186 6.19 10.49 21.67
C LYS A 186 5.80 10.62 20.21
N LEU A 187 6.21 11.72 19.60
CA LEU A 187 6.05 11.97 18.16
C LEU A 187 7.28 11.48 17.39
N LEU A 188 7.07 10.58 16.45
CA LEU A 188 8.10 10.03 15.58
C LEU A 188 7.84 10.46 14.16
N THR A 189 8.72 11.31 13.63
CA THR A 189 8.62 11.83 12.26
C THR A 189 9.54 11.04 11.33
N ALA A 190 9.05 10.67 10.16
CA ALA A 190 9.86 10.03 9.12
C ALA A 190 10.89 11.01 8.53
N GLN A 191 12.09 10.50 8.20
CA GLN A 191 13.06 11.27 7.43
C GLN A 191 12.47 11.55 6.04
N ARG A 192 12.35 12.85 5.74
CA ARG A 192 11.50 13.44 4.69
C ARG A 192 11.65 12.80 3.30
N THR A 193 10.51 12.48 2.69
CA THR A 193 10.27 12.59 1.25
C THR A 193 8.79 12.93 1.02
N SER A 194 8.49 14.20 0.72
CA SER A 194 7.13 14.71 0.45
C SER A 194 6.46 14.07 -0.78
N THR A 195 7.22 13.27 -1.54
CA THR A 195 6.80 12.58 -2.76
C THR A 195 6.40 11.12 -2.51
N VAL A 196 6.67 10.56 -1.32
CA VAL A 196 6.47 9.13 -1.08
C VAL A 196 5.08 8.83 -0.56
N ARG A 197 4.29 8.26 -1.46
CA ARG A 197 2.85 7.99 -1.28
C ARG A 197 2.57 6.61 -0.72
N THR A 198 3.41 5.63 -1.03
CA THR A 198 3.24 4.26 -0.55
C THR A 198 4.51 3.76 0.09
N GLY A 199 4.38 2.95 1.14
CA GLY A 199 5.53 2.27 1.73
C GLY A 199 5.40 2.07 3.24
N LEU A 200 6.54 1.88 3.89
CA LEU A 200 6.65 1.52 5.29
C LEU A 200 7.42 2.58 6.07
N TYR A 201 7.02 2.78 7.31
CA TYR A 201 7.73 3.53 8.32
C TYR A 201 8.04 2.58 9.47
N GLU A 202 9.33 2.46 9.81
CA GLU A 202 9.83 1.67 10.91
C GLU A 202 10.39 2.61 11.98
N ALA A 203 9.92 2.49 13.20
CA ALA A 203 10.54 3.14 14.35
C ALA A 203 11.10 2.08 15.29
N LYS A 204 12.38 2.22 15.60
CA LYS A 204 13.08 1.39 16.56
C LYS A 204 13.01 2.08 17.92
N ILE A 205 12.39 1.41 18.88
CA ILE A 205 12.20 1.88 20.26
C ILE A 205 12.92 0.94 21.21
N THR A 206 13.38 1.45 22.34
CA THR A 206 13.84 0.58 23.43
C THR A 206 12.66 -0.24 23.98
N GLY A 207 12.94 -1.34 24.68
CA GLY A 207 11.88 -2.07 25.36
C GLY A 207 11.18 -1.13 26.34
N ALA A 208 9.85 -1.08 26.35
CA ALA A 208 9.12 -0.30 27.34
C ALA A 208 9.15 -1.03 28.69
N GLU A 209 9.42 -0.33 29.79
CA GLU A 209 9.29 -0.89 31.15
C GLU A 209 7.87 -1.41 31.41
N SER A 210 6.86 -0.77 30.83
CA SER A 210 5.45 -1.17 30.94
C SER A 210 5.12 -2.47 30.22
N GLY A 211 6.01 -2.98 29.36
CA GLY A 211 5.75 -4.16 28.53
C GLY A 211 4.66 -3.96 27.48
N VAL A 212 4.20 -2.73 27.25
CA VAL A 212 3.12 -2.41 26.29
C VAL A 212 3.42 -1.11 25.56
N VAL A 213 3.08 -1.06 24.27
CA VAL A 213 3.13 0.15 23.45
C VAL A 213 1.79 0.36 22.77
N TYR A 214 1.27 1.59 22.87
CA TYR A 214 0.11 2.05 22.14
C TYR A 214 0.58 3.00 21.05
N ALA A 215 0.30 2.70 19.79
CA ALA A 215 0.82 3.48 18.68
C ALA A 215 -0.21 3.64 17.58
N ARG A 216 -0.15 4.78 16.89
CA ARG A 216 -0.90 4.99 15.65
C ARG A 216 -0.06 5.75 14.63
N PRO A 217 -0.29 5.56 13.33
CA PRO A 217 0.33 6.36 12.30
C PRO A 217 -0.40 7.70 12.11
N TYR A 218 0.32 8.71 11.66
CA TYR A 218 -0.24 10.00 11.25
C TYR A 218 0.33 10.46 9.91
N ILE A 219 -0.43 11.33 9.24
CA ILE A 219 0.04 12.12 8.10
C ILE A 219 -0.54 13.53 8.18
N VAL A 220 0.29 14.52 7.85
CA VAL A 220 -0.10 15.92 7.70
C VAL A 220 -0.10 16.22 6.21
N LEU A 221 -1.28 16.50 5.67
CA LEU A 221 -1.50 16.87 4.27
C LEU A 221 -1.61 18.38 4.15
N VAL A 222 -1.23 18.92 2.99
CA VAL A 222 -1.44 20.32 2.61
C VAL A 222 -2.62 20.38 1.66
N ASN A 223 -3.65 21.13 2.05
CA ASN A 223 -4.83 21.42 1.23
C ASN A 223 -4.49 22.41 0.11
N ALA A 224 -5.37 22.53 -0.88
CA ALA A 224 -5.18 23.45 -2.01
C ALA A 224 -5.10 24.94 -1.59
N ASP A 225 -5.69 25.30 -0.45
CA ASP A 225 -5.66 26.65 0.13
C ASP A 225 -4.41 26.92 1.00
N GLY A 226 -3.49 25.95 1.11
CA GLY A 226 -2.27 26.05 1.90
C GLY A 226 -2.44 25.69 3.38
N THR A 227 -3.65 25.40 3.84
CA THR A 227 -3.89 24.90 5.21
C THR A 227 -3.43 23.45 5.37
N THR A 228 -3.11 23.04 6.58
CA THR A 228 -2.77 21.65 6.88
C THR A 228 -3.93 20.87 7.47
N LYS A 229 -4.02 19.59 7.14
CA LYS A 229 -4.97 18.65 7.73
C LYS A 229 -4.20 17.42 8.21
N THR A 230 -4.34 17.09 9.49
CA THR A 230 -3.80 15.85 10.04
C THR A 230 -4.82 14.73 9.95
N MET A 231 -4.38 13.57 9.45
CA MET A 231 -5.15 12.34 9.37
C MET A 231 -4.40 11.25 10.15
N TYR A 232 -5.13 10.28 10.68
CA TYR A 232 -4.59 9.24 11.53
C TYR A 232 -5.10 7.86 11.15
N GLY A 233 -4.28 6.83 11.38
CA GLY A 233 -4.75 5.44 11.42
C GLY A 233 -5.30 5.08 12.80
N ASN A 234 -5.76 3.84 12.95
CA ASN A 234 -6.22 3.32 14.24
C ASN A 234 -5.08 3.21 15.26
N VAL A 235 -5.40 3.36 16.54
CA VAL A 235 -4.47 3.00 17.63
C VAL A 235 -4.42 1.49 17.73
N VAL A 236 -3.20 0.94 17.78
CA VAL A 236 -2.95 -0.48 17.98
C VAL A 236 -2.09 -0.66 19.22
N THR A 237 -2.40 -1.70 19.99
CA THR A 237 -1.67 -2.09 21.19
C THR A 237 -0.74 -3.25 20.86
N TYR A 238 0.53 -3.13 21.25
CA TYR A 238 1.53 -4.18 21.13
C TYR A 238 2.04 -4.57 22.50
N ASN A 239 1.97 -5.86 22.82
CA ASN A 239 2.58 -6.43 24.02
C ASN A 239 4.04 -6.78 23.74
N LEU A 240 4.95 -6.26 24.56
CA LEU A 240 6.38 -6.46 24.49
C LEU A 240 6.79 -7.54 25.50
N THR A 241 7.60 -8.51 25.07
CA THR A 241 7.94 -9.70 25.87
C THR A 241 9.15 -9.53 26.79
N ASN A 242 9.97 -8.50 26.55
CA ASN A 242 11.13 -8.11 27.36
C ASN A 242 11.07 -6.62 27.66
N THR A 243 11.11 -6.28 28.95
CA THR A 243 11.18 -4.92 29.50
C THR A 243 12.66 -4.55 29.72
N GLN A 244 13.10 -3.41 29.23
CA GLN A 244 14.41 -2.84 29.58
C GLN A 244 14.19 -1.42 30.07
N SER A 245 14.85 -1.04 31.17
CA SER A 245 14.93 0.36 31.57
C SER A 245 15.84 1.07 30.56
N ALA A 246 15.39 2.17 29.97
CA ALA A 246 16.20 2.94 29.04
C ALA A 246 16.04 4.45 29.26
N GLU A 247 17.17 5.16 29.21
CA GLU A 247 17.26 6.64 29.25
C GLU A 247 16.85 7.32 27.93
N SER A 248 16.54 6.54 26.89
CA SER A 248 16.02 7.01 25.59
C SER A 248 15.01 6.02 25.02
N ASP A 249 13.81 6.51 24.68
CA ASP A 249 12.70 5.67 24.21
C ASP A 249 12.78 5.34 22.71
N VAL A 250 13.55 6.12 21.93
CA VAL A 250 13.62 6.03 20.46
C VAL A 250 15.07 5.90 20.01
N LEU A 251 15.39 4.79 19.35
CA LEU A 251 16.74 4.48 18.87
C LEU A 251 16.97 4.96 17.44
N SER A 252 15.98 4.79 16.56
CA SER A 252 16.07 5.24 15.17
C SER A 252 14.72 5.22 14.47
N THR A 253 14.64 5.90 13.33
CA THR A 253 13.48 5.89 12.44
C THR A 253 13.94 5.65 11.01
N SER A 254 13.19 4.87 10.23
CA SER A 254 13.48 4.58 8.83
C SER A 254 12.19 4.63 8.02
N SER A 255 12.26 5.18 6.80
CA SER A 255 11.14 5.19 5.86
C SER A 255 11.57 4.50 4.59
N TYR A 256 10.69 3.65 4.07
CA TYR A 256 10.91 2.89 2.85
C TYR A 256 9.81 3.24 1.85
N ASP A 257 10.22 3.57 0.63
CA ASP A 257 9.37 4.03 -0.46
C ASP A 257 9.03 2.89 -1.41
N LEU A 258 7.76 2.72 -1.77
CA LEU A 258 7.30 1.77 -2.81
C LEU A 258 6.50 2.47 -3.93
N SER A 259 6.60 3.79 -4.03
CA SER A 259 5.82 4.63 -4.95
C SER A 259 6.25 4.46 -6.41
N ASP A 260 7.45 3.94 -6.65
CA ASP A 260 7.96 3.56 -7.97
C ASP A 260 7.34 2.26 -8.52
N ILE A 261 6.83 1.41 -7.63
CA ILE A 261 6.19 0.13 -7.99
C ILE A 261 4.66 0.28 -7.96
N SER A 262 4.14 1.02 -6.99
CA SER A 262 2.71 1.27 -6.85
C SER A 262 2.23 2.21 -7.95
N ALA A 263 1.11 1.86 -8.60
CA ALA A 263 0.54 2.66 -9.67
C ALA A 263 -0.91 3.05 -9.36
N GLU A 264 -1.20 4.34 -9.49
CA GLU A 264 -2.55 4.86 -9.60
C GLU A 264 -2.88 5.00 -11.08
N GLU A 265 -3.72 4.12 -11.61
CA GLU A 265 -4.36 4.45 -12.89
C GLU A 265 -5.53 5.42 -12.61
N PRO A 266 -5.58 6.58 -13.28
CA PRO A 266 -6.75 7.43 -13.24
C PRO A 266 -7.90 6.70 -13.95
N ILE A 267 -8.81 6.13 -13.16
CA ILE A 267 -10.06 5.61 -13.69
C ILE A 267 -11.01 6.80 -13.70
N THR A 268 -11.17 7.44 -14.84
CA THR A 268 -12.34 8.28 -15.07
C THR A 268 -13.45 7.33 -15.50
N PRO A 269 -14.46 7.05 -14.67
CA PRO A 269 -15.60 6.25 -15.11
C PRO A 269 -16.28 7.04 -16.22
N THR A 270 -16.01 6.68 -17.47
CA THR A 270 -16.75 7.24 -18.60
C THR A 270 -18.18 6.73 -18.51
N GLU A 271 -19.17 7.60 -18.72
CA GLU A 271 -20.54 7.15 -18.96
C GLU A 271 -20.51 6.03 -19.99
N PRO A 272 -21.25 4.93 -19.80
CA PRO A 272 -21.32 3.91 -20.81
C PRO A 272 -21.81 4.58 -22.08
N THR A 273 -20.95 4.61 -23.10
CA THR A 273 -21.36 4.77 -24.50
C THR A 273 -22.07 3.50 -24.97
N GLU A 274 -22.90 2.91 -24.11
CA GLU A 274 -23.99 2.07 -24.60
C GLU A 274 -24.88 3.01 -25.38
N LYS A 275 -24.67 3.03 -26.70
CA LYS A 275 -25.65 3.55 -27.65
C LYS A 275 -27.02 3.13 -27.14
N ASN A 276 -27.89 4.10 -26.89
CA ASN A 276 -29.26 3.84 -26.46
C ASN A 276 -29.85 2.75 -27.38
N PRO A 277 -30.70 1.83 -26.89
CA PRO A 277 -31.42 0.88 -27.76
C PRO A 277 -31.92 1.49 -29.09
N LEU A 278 -32.39 2.74 -29.08
CA LEU A 278 -32.79 3.52 -30.25
C LEU A 278 -31.62 3.85 -31.21
N GLU A 279 -30.44 4.15 -30.68
CA GLU A 279 -29.23 4.38 -31.49
C GLU A 279 -28.66 3.08 -32.06
N LYS A 280 -28.75 1.97 -31.32
CA LYS A 280 -28.43 0.62 -31.83
C LYS A 280 -29.40 0.22 -32.96
N ILE A 281 -30.69 0.55 -32.81
CA ILE A 281 -31.72 0.37 -33.84
C ILE A 281 -31.44 1.27 -35.05
N ALA A 282 -31.07 2.53 -34.84
CA ALA A 282 -30.74 3.47 -35.91
C ALA A 282 -29.53 3.01 -36.75
N ASP A 283 -28.47 2.49 -36.10
CA ASP A 283 -27.31 1.89 -36.79
C ASP A 283 -27.71 0.64 -37.61
N LEU A 284 -28.61 -0.19 -37.08
CA LEU A 284 -29.14 -1.36 -37.80
C LEU A 284 -29.92 -0.93 -39.03
N PHE A 285 -30.78 0.09 -38.93
CA PHE A 285 -31.50 0.65 -40.06
C PHE A 285 -30.58 1.31 -41.08
N ALA A 286 -29.54 2.03 -40.63
CA ALA A 286 -28.55 2.64 -41.53
C ALA A 286 -27.81 1.58 -42.36
N ARG A 287 -27.38 0.47 -41.72
CA ARG A 287 -26.79 -0.68 -42.42
C ARG A 287 -27.78 -1.36 -43.36
N LEU A 288 -29.05 -1.50 -42.96
CA LEU A 288 -30.08 -2.06 -43.81
C LEU A 288 -30.30 -1.19 -45.07
N VAL A 289 -30.31 0.14 -44.90
CA VAL A 289 -30.43 1.11 -45.99
C VAL A 289 -29.24 1.04 -46.94
N GLU A 290 -28.01 0.89 -46.43
CA GLU A 290 -26.83 0.67 -47.28
C GLU A 290 -26.93 -0.64 -48.06
N ILE A 291 -27.30 -1.75 -47.40
CA ILE A 291 -27.48 -3.03 -48.08
C ILE A 291 -28.55 -2.93 -49.17
N ILE A 292 -29.68 -2.26 -48.90
CA ILE A 292 -30.75 -2.02 -49.88
C ILE A 292 -30.22 -1.17 -51.05
N LYS A 293 -29.46 -0.10 -50.80
CA LYS A 293 -28.84 0.71 -51.87
C LYS A 293 -27.86 -0.11 -52.70
N THR A 294 -27.05 -0.95 -52.07
CA THR A 294 -26.12 -1.87 -52.75
C THR A 294 -26.90 -2.86 -53.63
N ILE A 295 -27.94 -3.51 -53.11
CA ILE A 295 -28.80 -4.42 -53.87
C ILE A 295 -29.49 -3.69 -55.03
N LEU A 296 -30.04 -2.49 -54.81
CA LEU A 296 -30.67 -1.69 -55.86
C LEU A 296 -29.66 -1.26 -56.93
N SER A 297 -28.39 -1.03 -56.57
CA SER A 297 -27.34 -0.75 -57.55
C SER A 297 -27.02 -1.96 -58.44
N PHE A 298 -27.18 -3.19 -57.93
CA PHE A 298 -27.09 -4.41 -58.73
C PHE A 298 -28.28 -4.57 -59.69
N PHE A 299 -29.45 -4.03 -59.36
CA PHE A 299 -30.65 -4.05 -60.22
C PHE A 299 -30.77 -2.79 -61.12
N GLY A 300 -29.96 -1.75 -60.88
CA GLY A 300 -30.07 -0.43 -61.51
C GLY A 300 -29.14 -0.18 -62.70
N LEU A 301 -28.40 -1.18 -63.20
CA LEU A 301 -27.54 -1.02 -64.39
C LEU A 301 -27.62 -2.18 -65.38
N THR A 302 -28.80 -2.79 -65.53
CA THR A 302 -29.14 -3.61 -66.71
C THR A 302 -30.52 -3.24 -67.26
N GLY A 303 -30.73 -1.95 -67.50
CA GLY A 303 -31.85 -1.44 -68.29
C GLY A 303 -31.35 -0.89 -69.63
N VAL A 304 -31.13 -1.77 -70.59
CA VAL A 304 -30.89 -1.43 -72.00
C VAL A 304 -32.11 -0.70 -72.58
N ALA A 305 -31.89 0.44 -73.21
CA ALA A 305 -32.74 0.89 -74.31
C ALA A 305 -31.81 1.29 -75.48
N ARG A 306 -31.73 0.38 -76.45
CA ARG A 306 -31.57 0.74 -77.86
C ARG A 306 -32.87 1.34 -78.35
#